data_AF-A0A285H755-F1
#
_entry.id   AF-A0A285H755-F1
#
_cell.length_a   1.000
_cell.length_b   1.000
_cell.length_c   1.000
_cell.angle_alpha   90.00
_cell.angle_beta   90.00
_cell.angle_gamma   90.00
#
_symmetry.space_group_name_H-M   'P 1'
#
loop_
_entity.id
_entity.type
_entity.pdbx_description
1 polymer ?
#
loop_
_entity_poly.entity_id
_entity_poly.type
_entity_poly.pdbx_seq_one_letter_code
_entity_poly.pdbx_strand_id
1 'polypeptide(L)'
;MRQIAGVLALTVLLVTSGCSGDDEPAPVISTAATVAASSAAAEIVDDPPGTLTCTALAAAVADASLMQDGVVDGIVGASSTADAPVADAAQALAVAYTQASASKGTESEPDAVAAVSAAAADMVQVCADSGLQTVG
;
A
#
# COMPACT_ATOMS: atom_id res chain seq x y z
N MET A 1 7.68 43.41 17.45
CA MET A 1 8.65 43.42 18.56
C MET A 1 8.36 42.23 19.46
N ARG A 2 9.39 41.57 20.03
CA ARG A 2 9.29 40.35 20.89
C ARG A 2 8.80 39.10 20.12
N GLN A 3 9.31 37.88 20.34
CA GLN A 3 10.41 37.39 21.20
C GLN A 3 11.50 36.65 20.38
N ILE A 4 12.56 36.17 21.07
CA ILE A 4 13.78 35.56 20.52
C ILE A 4 14.15 34.34 21.41
N ALA A 5 14.87 33.37 20.84
CA ALA A 5 15.48 32.18 21.48
C ALA A 5 14.50 31.07 21.93
N GLY A 6 14.89 29.79 21.98
CA GLY A 6 16.15 29.11 21.56
C GLY A 6 15.84 27.61 21.36
N VAL A 7 16.48 26.85 20.47
CA VAL A 7 17.90 26.41 20.50
C VAL A 7 18.33 25.81 21.85
N LEU A 8 17.83 24.60 22.12
CA LEU A 8 18.43 23.52 22.92
C LEU A 8 17.87 22.22 22.28
N ALA A 9 18.61 21.20 21.82
CA ALA A 9 19.86 20.56 22.27
C ALA A 9 19.69 19.68 23.53
N LEU A 10 20.21 18.44 23.45
CA LEU A 10 20.01 17.30 24.38
C LEU A 10 18.56 16.74 24.40
N THR A 11 18.30 15.45 24.70
CA THR A 11 19.17 14.41 25.32
C THR A 11 19.01 13.04 24.62
N VAL A 12 19.99 12.15 24.79
CA VAL A 12 20.02 10.75 24.30
C VAL A 12 19.83 9.79 25.48
N LEU A 13 19.51 8.52 25.18
CA LEU A 13 19.35 7.34 26.07
C LEU A 13 18.04 7.23 26.87
N LEU A 14 17.37 6.09 26.68
CA LEU A 14 17.29 5.06 27.73
C LEU A 14 16.98 3.67 27.12
N VAL A 15 17.94 2.75 27.23
CA VAL A 15 17.80 1.33 26.80
C VAL A 15 18.03 0.45 28.03
N THR A 16 16.96 -0.11 28.58
CA THR A 16 16.90 -1.13 29.64
C THR A 16 15.42 -1.46 29.89
N SER A 17 14.99 -2.64 30.33
CA SER A 17 15.54 -4.01 30.30
C SER A 17 14.46 -4.92 30.92
N GLY A 18 14.11 -6.04 30.28
CA GLY A 18 12.98 -6.87 30.72
C GLY A 18 13.17 -8.35 30.44
N CYS A 19 14.19 -8.95 31.07
CA CYS A 19 14.46 -10.39 30.99
C CYS A 19 14.27 -11.03 32.37
N SER A 20 13.56 -12.15 32.41
CA SER A 20 13.42 -13.04 33.58
C SER A 20 13.40 -14.48 33.06
N GLY A 21 14.12 -15.40 33.70
CA GLY A 21 14.11 -16.81 33.30
C GLY A 21 14.82 -17.76 34.27
N ASP A 22 14.54 -19.04 34.06
CA ASP A 22 15.09 -20.28 34.63
C ASP A 22 14.99 -21.32 33.46
N ASP A 23 15.95 -22.15 33.01
CA ASP A 23 17.17 -22.75 33.57
C ASP A 23 16.89 -23.91 34.55
N GLU A 24 17.18 -25.19 34.30
CA GLU A 24 17.79 -25.95 33.18
C GLU A 24 16.91 -27.26 32.96
N PRO A 25 17.18 -28.28 32.11
CA PRO A 25 18.44 -28.58 31.43
C PRO A 25 18.42 -29.04 29.95
N ALA A 26 19.63 -29.23 29.41
CA ALA A 26 19.98 -29.78 28.11
C ALA A 26 19.47 -31.23 27.84
N PRO A 27 19.41 -31.68 26.55
CA PRO A 27 20.64 -32.03 25.84
C PRO A 27 20.83 -31.33 24.47
N VAL A 28 22.08 -31.27 24.02
CA VAL A 28 22.44 -30.76 22.69
C VAL A 28 22.06 -31.72 21.56
N ILE A 29 21.26 -31.26 20.61
CA ILE A 29 21.18 -31.86 19.27
C ILE A 29 21.64 -30.81 18.25
N SER A 30 22.84 -31.02 17.71
CA SER A 30 23.39 -30.22 16.62
C SER A 30 22.87 -30.76 15.28
N THR A 31 21.70 -30.29 14.86
CA THR A 31 21.20 -30.46 13.48
C THR A 31 21.31 -29.13 12.74
N ALA A 32 22.26 -29.08 11.81
CA ALA A 32 22.28 -28.06 10.77
C ALA A 32 21.16 -28.35 9.75
N ALA A 33 20.59 -27.29 9.18
CA ALA A 33 19.31 -27.29 8.46
C ALA A 33 18.11 -27.65 9.37
N THR A 34 16.91 -27.11 9.15
CA THR A 34 16.39 -26.46 7.92
C THR A 34 15.78 -25.10 8.24
N VAL A 35 15.69 -24.22 7.24
CA VAL A 35 14.83 -23.02 7.32
C VAL A 35 13.42 -23.49 7.70
N ALA A 36 12.91 -23.02 8.82
CA ALA A 36 11.52 -23.25 9.23
C ALA A 36 10.58 -22.40 8.36
N ALA A 37 10.53 -22.73 7.07
CA ALA A 37 9.45 -22.33 6.20
C ALA A 37 8.17 -22.87 6.85
N SER A 38 7.36 -21.97 7.40
CA SER A 38 6.05 -22.30 7.95
C SER A 38 5.08 -22.54 6.80
N SER A 39 5.37 -23.56 6.01
CA SER A 39 4.51 -24.15 4.99
C SER A 39 3.35 -24.88 5.66
N ALA A 40 2.53 -24.12 6.39
CA ALA A 40 1.11 -24.26 6.20
C ALA A 40 0.88 -24.26 4.68
N ALA A 41 0.24 -25.31 4.17
CA ALA A 41 -0.01 -25.42 2.75
C ALA A 41 -0.93 -24.26 2.35
N ALA A 42 -0.34 -23.21 1.76
CA ALA A 42 -1.09 -22.31 0.93
C ALA A 42 -1.65 -23.19 -0.19
N GLU A 43 -2.93 -23.52 -0.10
CA GLU A 43 -3.69 -23.90 -1.27
C GLU A 43 -3.45 -22.79 -2.28
N ILE A 44 -3.02 -23.13 -3.50
CA ILE A 44 -2.89 -22.17 -4.57
C ILE A 44 -4.32 -21.87 -5.04
N VAL A 45 -5.00 -21.05 -4.24
CA VAL A 45 -6.20 -20.34 -4.60
C VAL A 45 -5.77 -19.43 -5.75
N ASP A 46 -6.23 -19.78 -6.95
CA ASP A 46 -5.98 -19.00 -8.15
C ASP A 46 -6.83 -17.72 -8.04
N ASP A 47 -6.24 -16.66 -7.45
CA ASP A 47 -6.89 -15.37 -7.26
C ASP A 47 -7.31 -14.83 -8.65
N PRO A 48 -8.61 -14.51 -8.87
CA PRO A 48 -9.07 -14.14 -10.19
C PRO A 48 -8.38 -12.88 -10.73
N PRO A 49 -8.18 -12.79 -12.06
CA PRO A 49 -7.45 -11.69 -12.68
C PRO A 49 -8.03 -10.34 -12.28
N GLY A 50 -7.17 -9.44 -11.79
CA GLY A 50 -7.56 -8.13 -11.27
C GLY A 50 -7.79 -8.04 -9.75
N THR A 51 -7.81 -9.16 -9.01
CA THR A 51 -7.96 -9.13 -7.53
C THR A 51 -6.88 -8.29 -6.85
N LEU A 52 -5.61 -8.44 -7.28
CA LEU A 52 -4.49 -7.63 -6.78
C LEU A 52 -4.62 -6.14 -7.14
N THR A 53 -5.28 -5.83 -8.26
CA THR A 53 -5.53 -4.45 -8.70
C THR A 53 -6.64 -3.80 -7.85
N CYS A 54 -7.75 -4.51 -7.65
CA CYS A 54 -8.90 -4.03 -6.90
C CYS A 54 -8.64 -3.92 -5.39
N THR A 55 -7.85 -4.84 -4.81
CA THR A 55 -7.37 -4.74 -3.41
C THR A 55 -6.44 -3.54 -3.22
N ALA A 56 -5.46 -3.33 -4.11
CA ALA A 56 -4.56 -2.18 -4.06
C ALA A 56 -5.31 -0.84 -4.21
N LEU A 57 -6.30 -0.77 -5.11
CA LEU A 57 -7.18 0.38 -5.25
C LEU A 57 -8.02 0.64 -3.99
N ALA A 58 -8.65 -0.40 -3.43
CA ALA A 58 -9.48 -0.27 -2.23
C ALA A 58 -8.68 0.24 -1.03
N ALA A 59 -7.45 -0.27 -0.83
CA ALA A 59 -6.52 0.26 0.16
C ALA A 59 -6.15 1.73 -0.12
N ALA A 60 -5.80 2.07 -1.37
CA ALA A 60 -5.42 3.42 -1.73
C ALA A 60 -6.55 4.45 -1.59
N VAL A 61 -7.81 4.04 -1.78
CA VAL A 61 -9.00 4.86 -1.52
C VAL A 61 -9.25 5.00 -0.01
N ALA A 62 -9.12 3.91 0.76
CA ALA A 62 -9.32 3.93 2.22
C ALA A 62 -8.28 4.79 2.96
N ASP A 63 -7.01 4.70 2.56
CA ASP A 63 -5.90 5.52 3.09
C ASP A 63 -5.84 6.95 2.50
N ALA A 64 -6.73 7.27 1.55
CA ALA A 64 -6.71 8.50 0.74
C ALA A 64 -5.33 8.77 0.09
N SER A 65 -4.62 7.71 -0.31
CA SER A 65 -3.20 7.74 -0.70
C SER A 65 -2.95 7.83 -2.21
N LEU A 66 -3.99 7.92 -3.04
CA LEU A 66 -3.91 8.01 -4.51
C LEU A 66 -3.02 9.14 -5.07
N MET A 67 -2.76 10.19 -4.28
CA MET A 67 -1.85 11.30 -4.63
C MET A 67 -0.44 11.18 -4.02
N GLN A 68 -0.10 10.04 -3.41
CA GLN A 68 1.25 9.73 -2.92
C GLN A 68 2.07 9.05 -4.02
N ASP A 69 3.37 9.39 -4.08
CA ASP A 69 4.27 8.91 -5.13
C ASP A 69 4.34 7.36 -5.15
N GLY A 70 4.16 6.76 -6.34
CA GLY A 70 4.24 5.31 -6.55
C GLY A 70 2.97 4.51 -6.24
N VAL A 71 1.94 5.10 -5.62
CA VAL A 71 0.69 4.36 -5.31
C VAL A 71 -0.06 3.97 -6.59
N VAL A 72 -0.25 4.91 -7.50
CA VAL A 72 -0.93 4.65 -8.79
C VAL A 72 -0.07 3.76 -9.70
N ASP A 73 1.26 3.94 -9.70
CA ASP A 73 2.18 3.05 -10.42
C ASP A 73 2.10 1.60 -9.91
N GLY A 74 1.90 1.40 -8.61
CA GLY A 74 1.65 0.09 -8.00
C GLY A 74 0.33 -0.54 -8.45
N ILE A 75 -0.76 0.25 -8.53
CA ILE A 75 -2.05 -0.21 -9.05
C ILE A 75 -1.93 -0.60 -10.54
N VAL A 76 -1.25 0.20 -11.36
CA VAL A 76 -0.99 -0.12 -12.78
C VAL A 76 -0.10 -1.36 -12.94
N GLY A 77 0.92 -1.52 -12.10
CA GLY A 77 1.74 -2.72 -12.05
C GLY A 77 0.91 -3.97 -11.73
N ALA A 78 0.01 -3.87 -10.76
CA ALA A 78 -0.94 -4.92 -10.39
C ALA A 78 -2.04 -5.16 -11.44
N SER A 79 -2.28 -4.24 -12.37
CA SER A 79 -3.24 -4.44 -13.47
C SER A 79 -2.66 -5.23 -14.66
N SER A 80 -1.37 -5.59 -14.62
CA SER A 80 -0.70 -6.36 -15.69
C SER A 80 -1.19 -7.81 -15.82
N THR A 81 -1.87 -8.34 -14.79
CA THR A 81 -2.52 -9.66 -14.79
C THR A 81 -4.05 -9.57 -14.74
N ALA A 82 -4.62 -8.37 -14.99
CA ALA A 82 -6.06 -8.12 -14.93
C ALA A 82 -6.72 -8.24 -16.30
N ASP A 83 -8.02 -8.59 -16.32
CA ASP A 83 -8.83 -8.53 -17.54
C ASP A 83 -9.01 -7.08 -18.02
N ALA A 84 -9.26 -6.94 -19.33
CA ALA A 84 -9.35 -5.66 -20.04
C ALA A 84 -10.08 -4.52 -19.30
N PRO A 85 -11.31 -4.66 -18.77
CA PRO A 85 -11.99 -3.54 -18.11
C PRO A 85 -11.26 -3.02 -16.86
N VAL A 86 -10.63 -3.89 -16.08
CA VAL A 86 -9.85 -3.50 -14.89
C VAL A 86 -8.52 -2.87 -15.31
N ALA A 87 -7.87 -3.39 -16.34
CA ALA A 87 -6.64 -2.83 -16.90
C ALA A 87 -6.87 -1.45 -17.54
N ASP A 88 -7.92 -1.28 -18.34
CA ASP A 88 -8.28 -0.01 -18.98
C ASP A 88 -8.63 1.06 -17.93
N ALA A 89 -9.36 0.70 -16.87
CA ALA A 89 -9.66 1.60 -15.75
C ALA A 89 -8.39 1.98 -14.95
N ALA A 90 -7.44 1.06 -14.76
CA ALA A 90 -6.14 1.38 -14.16
C ALA A 90 -5.33 2.38 -15.01
N GLN A 91 -5.36 2.25 -16.34
CA GLN A 91 -4.73 3.22 -17.25
C GLN A 91 -5.43 4.58 -17.22
N ALA A 92 -6.77 4.63 -17.10
CA ALA A 92 -7.51 5.88 -16.93
C ALA A 92 -7.11 6.61 -15.63
N LEU A 93 -6.96 5.87 -14.51
CA LEU A 93 -6.44 6.39 -13.25
C LEU A 93 -5.00 6.92 -13.39
N ALA A 94 -4.13 6.22 -14.11
CA ALA A 94 -2.76 6.66 -14.39
C ALA A 94 -2.71 7.97 -15.19
N VAL A 95 -3.57 8.11 -16.19
CA VAL A 95 -3.71 9.33 -17.01
C VAL A 95 -4.26 10.50 -16.18
N ALA A 96 -5.19 10.26 -15.26
CA ALA A 96 -5.66 11.27 -14.31
C ALA A 96 -4.55 11.71 -13.34
N TYR A 97 -3.82 10.76 -12.75
CA TYR A 97 -2.71 11.03 -11.82
C TYR A 97 -1.56 11.80 -12.49
N THR A 98 -1.24 11.46 -13.73
CA THR A 98 -0.22 12.17 -14.53
C THR A 98 -0.61 13.63 -14.78
N GLN A 99 -1.90 13.92 -14.98
CA GLN A 99 -2.40 15.29 -15.11
C GLN A 99 -2.39 16.03 -13.76
N ALA A 100 -2.86 15.41 -12.68
CA ALA A 100 -2.88 16.02 -11.34
C ALA A 100 -1.48 16.34 -10.81
N SER A 101 -0.50 15.46 -11.02
CA SER A 101 0.90 15.71 -10.68
C SER A 101 1.54 16.81 -11.55
N ALA A 102 1.16 16.94 -12.83
CA ALA A 102 1.59 18.03 -13.70
C ALA A 102 0.93 19.39 -13.35
N SER A 103 -0.30 19.39 -12.84
CA SER A 103 -1.02 20.60 -12.38
C SER A 103 -0.62 21.07 -10.98
N LYS A 104 0.35 20.41 -10.32
CA LYS A 104 0.75 20.70 -8.94
C LYS A 104 1.25 22.14 -8.76
N GLY A 105 0.68 22.86 -7.80
CA GLY A 105 0.95 24.28 -7.52
C GLY A 105 0.26 25.26 -8.47
N THR A 106 -0.65 24.81 -9.35
CA THR A 106 -1.41 25.67 -10.27
C THR A 106 -2.86 25.87 -9.81
N GLU A 107 -3.56 26.84 -10.39
CA GLU A 107 -4.99 27.05 -10.15
C GLU A 107 -5.88 25.87 -10.56
N SER A 108 -5.38 24.96 -11.41
CA SER A 108 -6.07 23.75 -11.86
C SER A 108 -5.77 22.49 -11.04
N GLU A 109 -4.94 22.57 -10.00
CA GLU A 109 -4.66 21.43 -9.10
C GLU A 109 -5.95 20.80 -8.51
N PRO A 110 -6.94 21.56 -8.00
CA PRO A 110 -8.12 20.98 -7.37
C PRO A 110 -8.98 20.16 -8.35
N ASP A 111 -9.17 20.67 -9.56
CA ASP A 111 -9.97 20.00 -10.59
C ASP A 111 -9.28 18.72 -11.10
N ALA A 112 -7.94 18.75 -11.20
CA ALA A 112 -7.18 17.57 -11.59
C ALA A 112 -7.16 16.47 -10.51
N VAL A 113 -7.10 16.85 -9.22
CA VAL A 113 -7.26 15.90 -8.10
C VAL A 113 -8.70 15.37 -8.02
N ALA A 114 -9.70 16.19 -8.35
CA ALA A 114 -11.08 15.72 -8.51
C ALA A 114 -11.21 14.71 -9.67
N ALA A 115 -10.49 14.89 -10.78
CA ALA A 115 -10.45 13.93 -11.88
C ALA A 115 -9.79 12.59 -11.49
N VAL A 116 -8.73 12.60 -10.66
CA VAL A 116 -8.16 11.37 -10.06
C VAL A 116 -9.20 10.66 -9.19
N SER A 117 -9.95 11.43 -8.40
CA SER A 117 -10.99 10.90 -7.51
C SER A 117 -12.16 10.28 -8.30
N ALA A 118 -12.53 10.88 -9.43
CA ALA A 118 -13.53 10.33 -10.35
C ALA A 118 -13.05 9.03 -11.02
N ALA A 119 -11.84 9.02 -11.60
CA ALA A 119 -11.28 7.82 -12.22
C ALA A 119 -11.12 6.65 -11.22
N ALA A 120 -10.77 6.94 -9.96
CA ALA A 120 -10.75 5.94 -8.91
C ALA A 120 -12.16 5.42 -8.56
N ALA A 121 -13.18 6.28 -8.54
CA ALA A 121 -14.56 5.86 -8.30
C ALA A 121 -15.11 4.99 -9.45
N ASP A 122 -14.83 5.35 -10.70
CA ASP A 122 -15.17 4.55 -11.89
C ASP A 122 -14.51 3.16 -11.80
N MET A 123 -13.22 3.12 -11.44
CA MET A 123 -12.48 1.86 -11.26
C MET A 123 -12.99 1.02 -10.08
N VAL A 124 -13.41 1.65 -8.97
CA VAL A 124 -14.10 0.97 -7.84
C VAL A 124 -15.42 0.36 -8.29
N GLN A 125 -16.15 1.01 -9.22
CA GLN A 125 -17.35 0.42 -9.82
C GLN A 125 -17.02 -0.76 -10.74
N VAL A 126 -15.99 -0.66 -11.59
CA VAL A 126 -15.53 -1.79 -12.42
C VAL A 126 -15.14 -3.00 -11.55
N CYS A 127 -14.47 -2.77 -10.41
CA CYS A 127 -14.19 -3.81 -9.43
C CYS A 127 -15.46 -4.38 -8.78
N ALA A 128 -16.52 -3.58 -8.58
CA ALA A 128 -17.82 -4.05 -8.08
C ALA A 128 -18.54 -4.93 -9.12
N ASP A 129 -18.66 -4.43 -10.34
CA ASP A 129 -19.35 -5.07 -11.47
C ASP A 129 -18.66 -6.39 -11.88
N SER A 130 -17.34 -6.49 -11.66
CA SER A 130 -16.55 -7.71 -11.86
C SER A 130 -16.61 -8.70 -10.69
N GLY A 131 -17.22 -8.33 -9.56
CA GLY A 131 -17.23 -9.15 -8.33
C GLY A 131 -15.89 -9.20 -7.59
N LEU A 132 -14.96 -8.29 -7.91
CA LEU A 132 -13.58 -8.21 -7.37
C LEU A 132 -13.44 -7.24 -6.19
N GLN A 133 -14.54 -6.68 -5.68
CA GLN A 133 -14.55 -5.97 -4.39
C GLN A 133 -14.37 -6.95 -3.23
N THR A 134 -13.11 -7.19 -2.86
CA THR A 134 -12.77 -7.70 -1.54
C THR A 134 -13.27 -6.72 -0.47
N VAL A 135 -14.18 -7.17 0.37
CA VAL A 135 -14.56 -6.41 1.58
C VAL A 135 -13.37 -6.34 2.53
N GLY A 136 -12.96 -5.12 2.89
CA GLY A 136 -11.92 -4.83 3.90
C GLY A 136 -12.46 -4.82 5.31
#